data_AF-A0A7Y5TH93-F1
#
_entry.id   AF-A0A7Y5TH93-F1
#
_cell.length_a   1.000
_cell.length_b   1.000
_cell.length_c   1.000
_cell.angle_alpha   90.00
_cell.angle_beta   90.00
_cell.angle_gamma   90.00
#
_symmetry.space_group_name_H-M   'P 1'
#
loop_
_entity.id
_entity.type
_entity.pdbx_description
1 polymer ?
#
loop_
_entity_poly.entity_id
_entity_poly.type
_entity_poly.pdbx_seq_one_letter_code
_entity_poly.pdbx_strand_id
1 'polypeptide(L)' 'MPSPYVEFDRAAWSRLRENQPLNLDDTDLARLRGLGDRVDLNEVEEVYLPLSRLLNFYVGATRQLHQVTSDFLGER' A
#
# COMPACT_ATOMS: atom_id res chain seq x y z
N MET A 1 -24.54 11.38 -11.92
CA MET A 1 -23.73 10.14 -11.93
C MET A 1 -22.78 10.22 -10.73
N PRO A 2 -22.61 9.15 -9.94
CA PRO A 2 -21.60 9.15 -8.88
C PRO A 2 -20.18 9.27 -9.47
N SER A 3 -19.26 9.85 -8.70
CA SER A 3 -17.85 9.96 -9.08
C SER A 3 -17.20 8.56 -9.13
N PRO A 4 -16.29 8.28 -10.10
CA PRO A 4 -15.52 7.04 -10.12
C PRO A 4 -14.39 7.03 -9.07
N TYR A 5 -14.15 8.14 -8.39
CA TYR A 5 -13.13 8.28 -7.35
C TYR A 5 -13.76 8.12 -5.97
N VAL A 6 -13.02 7.45 -5.09
CA VAL A 6 -13.32 7.44 -3.65
C VAL A 6 -12.47 8.50 -2.98
N GLU A 7 -13.12 9.47 -2.36
CA GLU A 7 -12.46 10.57 -1.66
C GLU A 7 -12.32 10.23 -0.16
N PHE A 8 -11.13 10.48 0.38
CA PHE A 8 -10.84 10.37 1.80
C PHE A 8 -10.21 11.67 2.29
N ASP A 9 -10.63 12.12 3.47
CA ASP A 9 -9.80 13.04 4.23
C ASP A 9 -8.61 12.29 4.86
N ARG A 10 -7.63 13.05 5.37
CA ARG A 10 -6.39 12.49 5.92
C ARG A 10 -6.63 11.56 7.10
N ALA A 11 -7.61 11.86 7.95
CA ALA A 11 -7.91 11.06 9.13
C ALA A 11 -8.60 9.74 8.75
N ALA A 12 -9.50 9.76 7.76
CA ALA A 12 -10.13 8.56 7.24
C ALA A 12 -9.12 7.66 6.51
N TRP A 13 -8.21 8.27 5.73
CA TRP A 13 -7.15 7.54 5.04
C TRP A 13 -6.18 6.84 6.00
N SER A 14 -5.71 7.54 7.04
CA SER A 14 -4.73 7.00 7.98
C SER A 14 -5.27 5.81 8.80
N ARG A 15 -6.57 5.79 9.10
CA ARG A 15 -7.25 4.67 9.79
C ARG A 15 -7.26 3.37 9.00
N LEU A 16 -7.08 3.41 7.68
CA LEU A 16 -7.01 2.20 6.85
C LEU A 16 -5.82 1.30 7.24
N ARG A 17 -4.87 1.79 8.04
CA ARG A 17 -3.80 0.99 8.63
C ARG A 17 -4.26 0.07 9.76
N GLU A 18 -5.31 0.44 10.51
CA GLU A 18 -5.67 -0.18 11.80
C GLU A 18 -6.01 -1.67 11.68
N ASN A 19 -6.44 -2.12 10.50
CA ASN A 19 -6.91 -3.48 10.26
C ASN A 19 -5.80 -4.49 9.92
N GLN A 20 -4.53 -4.09 9.90
CA GLN A 20 -3.44 -5.04 9.78
C GLN A 20 -2.08 -4.40 10.12
N PRO A 21 -1.29 -4.99 11.02
CA PRO A 21 0.03 -4.49 11.34
C PRO A 21 0.92 -4.55 10.08
N LEU A 22 1.52 -3.42 9.73
CA LEU A 22 2.68 -3.42 8.83
C LEU A 22 3.90 -3.78 9.68
N ASN A 23 4.68 -4.75 9.22
CA ASN A 23 5.99 -5.08 9.82
C ASN A 23 7.05 -4.06 9.37
N LEU A 24 6.74 -2.77 9.43
CA LEU A 24 7.78 -1.75 9.31
C LEU A 24 8.16 -1.38 10.73
N ASP A 25 9.37 -1.76 11.10
CA ASP A 25 9.95 -1.37 12.37
C ASP A 25 10.68 -0.03 12.23
N ASP A 26 11.11 0.53 13.37
CA ASP A 26 11.88 1.78 13.41
C ASP A 26 13.15 1.73 12.55
N THR A 27 13.69 0.53 12.26
CA THR A 27 14.87 0.32 11.43
C THR A 27 14.56 0.53 9.95
N ASP A 28 13.42 0.03 9.48
CA ASP A 28 12.95 0.27 8.12
C ASP A 28 12.66 1.76 7.88
N LEU A 29 12.06 2.43 8.87
CA LEU A 29 11.83 3.88 8.85
C LEU A 29 13.14 4.67 8.88
N ALA A 30 14.14 4.24 9.66
CA ALA A 30 15.46 4.86 9.69
C ALA A 30 16.20 4.72 8.34
N ARG A 31 16.04 3.59 7.63
CA ARG A 31 16.61 3.40 6.30
C ARG A 31 16.01 4.37 5.28
N LEU A 32 14.69 4.64 5.36
CA LEU A 32 14.01 5.60 4.49
C LEU A 32 14.52 7.04 4.69
N ARG A 33 14.85 7.42 5.93
CA ARG A 33 15.44 8.73 6.26
C ARG A 33 16.85 8.95 5.70
N GLY A 34 17.60 7.89 5.40
CA GLY A 34 18.97 7.99 4.91
C GLY A 34 19.10 8.41 3.44
N LEU A 35 18.00 8.45 2.68
CA LEU A 35 17.98 8.68 1.23
C LEU A 35 17.59 10.11 0.80
N GLY A 36 17.28 11.01 1.73
CA GLY A 36 16.88 12.39 1.44
C GLY A 36 16.39 13.15 2.67
N ASP A 37 16.10 14.44 2.49
CA ASP A 37 15.65 15.41 3.51
C ASP A 37 14.66 14.86 4.55
N ARG A 38 14.59 15.51 5.72
CA ARG A 38 13.77 15.15 6.89
C ARG A 38 12.36 14.65 6.53
N VAL A 39 12.23 13.36 6.23
CA VAL A 39 10.95 12.72 6.03
C VAL A 39 10.24 12.69 7.38
N ASP A 40 9.10 13.36 7.47
CA ASP A 40 8.24 13.31 8.66
C ASP A 40 7.69 11.89 8.77
N LEU A 41 8.01 11.20 9.87
CA LEU A 41 7.52 9.84 10.10
C LEU A 41 6.00 9.80 10.21
N ASN A 42 5.39 10.87 10.71
CA ASN A 42 3.93 10.94 10.77
C ASN A 42 3.33 10.93 9.37
N GLU A 43 3.98 11.59 8.40
CA GLU A 43 3.51 11.56 7.01
C GLU A 43 3.70 10.18 6.37
N VAL A 44 4.81 9.50 6.67
CA VAL A 44 5.04 8.12 6.26
C VAL A 44 3.92 7.23 6.76
N GLU A 45 3.67 7.26 8.07
CA GLU A 45 2.68 6.42 8.73
C GLU A 45 1.24 6.71 8.30
N GLU A 46 0.89 7.99 8.14
CA GLU A 46 -0.49 8.39 7.85
C GLU A 46 -0.84 8.31 6.36
N VAL A 47 0.11 8.53 5.45
CA VAL A 47 -0.17 8.67 4.02
C VAL A 47 0.45 7.53 3.22
N TYR A 48 1.77 7.35 3.34
CA TYR A 48 2.51 6.43 2.49
C TYR A 48 2.29 4.96 2.86
N LEU A 49 2.15 4.63 4.15
CA LEU A 49 1.90 3.25 4.57
C LEU A 49 0.55 2.70 4.07
N PRO A 50 -0.59 3.39 4.25
CA PRO A 50 -1.85 2.93 3.66
C PRO A 50 -1.80 2.83 2.13
N LEU A 51 -1.06 3.73 1.46
CA LEU A 51 -0.90 3.69 0.00
C LEU A 51 -0.10 2.48 -0.48
N SER A 52 1.08 2.23 0.11
CA SER A 52 1.91 1.07 -0.23
C SER A 52 1.15 -0.24 0.03
N ARG A 53 0.30 -0.28 1.06
CA ARG A 53 -0.59 -1.41 1.33
C ARG A 53 -1.61 -1.60 0.21
N LEU A 54 -2.31 -0.54 -0.18
CA LEU A 54 -3.28 -0.59 -1.28
C LEU A 54 -2.63 -1.12 -2.55
N LEU A 55 -1.45 -0.61 -2.91
CA LEU A 55 -0.69 -1.07 -4.07
C LEU A 55 -0.30 -2.55 -3.96
N ASN A 56 0.12 -3.03 -2.78
CA ASN A 56 0.41 -4.45 -2.57
C ASN A 56 -0.82 -5.33 -2.81
N PHE A 57 -2.03 -4.91 -2.39
CA PHE A 57 -3.26 -5.64 -2.69
C PHE A 57 -3.52 -5.71 -4.21
N TYR A 58 -3.35 -4.61 -4.93
CA TYR A 58 -3.49 -4.61 -6.39
C TYR A 58 -2.49 -5.55 -7.05
N VAL A 59 -1.21 -5.49 -6.66
CA VAL A 59 -0.16 -6.37 -7.19
C VAL A 59 -0.50 -7.84 -6.93
N GLY A 60 -0.93 -8.19 -5.72
CA GLY A 60 -1.34 -9.54 -5.36
C GLY A 60 -2.52 -10.03 -6.20
N ALA A 61 -3.57 -9.21 -6.33
CA ALA A 61 -4.74 -9.54 -7.14
C ALA A 61 -4.39 -9.70 -8.63
N THR A 62 -3.56 -8.82 -9.19
CA THR A 62 -3.11 -8.92 -10.59
C THR A 62 -2.27 -10.17 -10.81
N ARG A 63 -1.37 -10.52 -9.90
CA ARG A 63 -0.57 -11.76 -9.97
C ARG A 63 -1.46 -12.99 -9.92
N GLN A 64 -2.44 -13.01 -9.01
CA GLN A 64 -3.39 -14.12 -8.89
C GLN A 64 -4.24 -14.25 -10.17
N LEU A 65 -4.74 -13.14 -10.70
CA LEU A 65 -5.50 -13.15 -11.95
C LEU A 65 -4.66 -13.68 -13.12
N HIS A 66 -3.40 -13.23 -13.22
CA HIS A 66 -2.47 -13.73 -14.21
C HIS A 66 -2.25 -15.24 -14.08
N GLN A 67 -1.99 -15.72 -12.86
CA GLN A 67 -1.81 -17.15 -12.58
C GLN A 67 -3.02 -17.98 -13.01
N VAL A 68 -4.23 -17.58 -12.62
CA VAL A 68 -5.48 -18.26 -13.01
C VAL A 68 -5.65 -18.29 -14.53
N THR A 69 -5.24 -17.21 -15.22
CA THR A 69 -5.34 -17.10 -16.67
C THR A 69 -4.33 -18.02 -17.37
N SER A 70 -3.07 -18.03 -16.92
CA SER A 70 -2.04 -18.93 -17.44
C SER A 70 -2.40 -20.40 -17.23
N ASP A 71 -2.91 -20.75 -16.04
CA ASP A 71 -3.40 -22.10 -15.74
C ASP A 71 -4.55 -22.52 -16.67
N PHE A 72 -5.48 -21.61 -16.96
CA PHE A 72 -6.58 -21.86 -17.91
C PHE A 72 -6.09 -22.04 -19.35
N LEU A 73 -5.10 -21.26 -19.77
CA LEU A 73 -4.53 -21.33 -21.12
C LEU A 73 -3.52 -22.49 -21.29
N GLY A 74 -3.12 -23.15 -20.20
CA GLY A 74 -2.17 -24.25 -20.21
C GLY A 74 -0.71 -23.80 -20.42
N GLU A 75 -0.40 -22.53 -20.16
CA GLU A 75 0.96 -22.01 -20.21
C GLU A 75 1.71 -22.42 -18.92
N ARG A 76 2.73 -23.27 -19.06
CA ARG A 76 3.70 -23.61 -18.00
C ARG A 76 5.11 -23.37 -18.48
#